data_AF-A0ABD5JP85-F1
#
_entry.id   AF-A0ABD5JP85-F1
#
_cell.length_a   1.000
_cell.length_b   1.000
_cell.length_c   1.000
_cell.angle_alpha   90.00
_cell.angle_beta   90.00
_cell.angle_gamma   90.00
#
_symmetry.space_group_name_H-M   'P 1'
#
loop_
_entity.id
_entity.type
_entity.pdbx_description
1 polymer ?
#
loop_
_entity_poly.entity_id
_entity_poly.type
_entity_poly.pdbx_seq_one_letter_code
_entity_poly.pdbx_strand_id
1 'polypeptide(L)'
;PRHVETQCLADTHGNVVVVSTRDCSLQRRHQKLVEEAPAPFLSQEQNDQLYAASKAILKEAGYVGAGTVEFLVGNDGTISFLEVNTRLQVEHPVTEEVTG
;
A
#
# COMPACT_ATOMS: atom_id res chain seq x y z
N PRO A 1 11.03 -12.16 -1.59
CA PRO A 1 10.03 -11.31 -0.92
C PRO A 1 9.65 -10.16 -1.86
N ARG A 2 8.36 -9.80 -1.87
CA ARG A 2 7.83 -8.69 -2.66
C ARG A 2 7.58 -7.50 -1.75
N HIS A 3 7.96 -6.32 -2.20
CA HIS A 3 7.59 -5.07 -1.53
C HIS A 3 6.24 -4.65 -2.10
N VAL A 4 5.21 -4.66 -1.25
CA VAL A 4 3.85 -4.32 -1.63
C VAL A 4 3.36 -3.22 -0.72
N GLU A 5 2.61 -2.29 -1.28
CA GLU A 5 2.06 -1.18 -0.52
C GLU A 5 0.62 -0.86 -0.92
N THR A 6 -0.09 -0.16 -0.04
CA THR A 6 -1.48 0.25 -0.28
C THR A 6 -1.58 1.77 -0.25
N GLN A 7 -2.09 2.36 -1.32
CA GLN A 7 -2.49 3.77 -1.33
C GLN A 7 -3.75 3.94 -0.51
N CYS A 8 -3.72 4.84 0.48
CA CYS A 8 -4.85 5.10 1.34
C CYS A 8 -5.22 6.58 1.34
N LEU A 9 -6.52 6.84 1.57
CA LEU A 9 -7.08 8.15 1.84
C LEU A 9 -7.89 8.06 3.14
N ALA A 10 -7.67 9.01 4.02
CA ALA A 10 -8.39 9.12 5.29
C ALA A 10 -8.95 10.53 5.48
N ASP A 11 -10.15 10.65 6.04
CA ASP A 11 -10.82 11.93 6.30
C ASP A 11 -10.92 12.26 7.79
N THR A 12 -11.38 13.48 8.10
CA THR A 12 -11.58 13.95 9.47
C THR A 12 -12.81 13.34 10.16
N HIS A 13 -13.57 12.48 9.47
CA HIS A 13 -14.75 11.80 10.00
C HIS A 13 -14.44 10.34 10.39
N GLY A 14 -13.19 9.90 10.27
CA GLY A 14 -12.75 8.55 10.61
C GLY A 14 -12.95 7.52 9.49
N ASN A 15 -13.27 7.97 8.28
CA ASN A 15 -13.33 7.09 7.12
C ASN A 15 -11.92 6.83 6.59
N VAL A 16 -11.65 5.59 6.20
CA VAL A 16 -10.40 5.19 5.53
C VAL A 16 -10.74 4.32 4.33
N VAL A 17 -10.22 4.71 3.16
CA VAL A 17 -10.33 3.97 1.91
C VAL A 17 -8.93 3.56 1.47
N VAL A 18 -8.81 2.31 1.03
CA VAL A 18 -7.64 1.85 0.28
C VAL A 18 -8.02 1.96 -1.19
N VAL A 19 -7.26 2.75 -1.94
CA VAL A 19 -7.53 3.11 -3.34
C VAL A 19 -7.05 2.01 -4.27
N SER A 20 -5.80 1.56 -4.08
CA SER A 20 -5.20 0.44 -4.83
C SER A 20 -3.98 -0.11 -4.08
N THR A 21 -3.50 -1.27 -4.51
CA THR A 21 -2.18 -1.80 -4.15
C THR A 21 -1.14 -1.42 -5.19
N ARG A 22 0.14 -1.39 -4.80
CA ARG A 22 1.28 -1.27 -5.72
C ARG A 22 2.33 -2.33 -5.44
N ASP A 23 2.93 -2.87 -6.50
CA ASP A 23 4.21 -3.59 -6.41
C ASP A 23 5.35 -2.59 -6.56
N CYS A 24 6.25 -2.55 -5.58
CA CYS A 24 7.46 -1.73 -5.59
C CYS A 24 8.71 -2.60 -5.44
N SER A 25 8.63 -3.89 -5.80
CA SER A 25 9.69 -4.87 -5.58
C SER A 25 10.95 -4.60 -6.41
N LEU A 26 10.83 -3.98 -7.58
CA LEU A 26 11.98 -3.69 -8.43
C LEU A 26 12.72 -2.46 -7.89
N GLN A 27 13.81 -2.73 -7.16
CA GLN A 27 14.60 -1.70 -6.50
C GLN A 27 16.09 -1.87 -6.82
N ARG A 28 16.84 -0.76 -6.83
CA ARG A 28 18.30 -0.77 -6.91
C ARG A 28 18.87 0.12 -5.82
N ARG A 29 19.75 -0.45 -4.98
CA ARG A 29 20.37 0.26 -3.84
C ARG A 29 19.32 0.96 -2.95
N HIS A 30 18.26 0.24 -2.61
CA HIS A 30 17.14 0.73 -1.76
C HIS A 30 16.32 1.88 -2.35
N GLN A 31 16.37 2.05 -3.68
CA GLN A 31 15.53 3.00 -4.40
C GLN A 31 14.56 2.23 -5.30
N LYS A 32 13.26 2.55 -5.21
CA LYS A 32 12.23 2.03 -6.11
C LYS A 32 12.51 2.52 -7.54
N LEU A 33 12.46 1.59 -8.50
CA LEU A 33 12.77 1.87 -9.91
C LEU A 33 11.56 1.75 -10.82
N VAL A 34 10.70 0.77 -10.55
CA VAL A 34 9.47 0.52 -11.29
C VAL A 34 8.40 0.12 -10.30
N GLU A 35 7.23 0.73 -10.49
CA GLU A 35 6.05 0.51 -9.69
C GLU A 35 4.88 0.15 -10.60
N GLU A 36 4.08 -0.82 -10.18
CA GLU A 36 2.93 -1.31 -10.93
C GLU A 36 1.70 -1.32 -10.04
N ALA A 37 0.56 -0.86 -10.56
CA ALA A 37 -0.73 -0.89 -9.90
C ALA A 37 -1.78 -1.56 -10.81
N PRO A 38 -2.69 -2.38 -10.26
CA PRO A 38 -2.61 -3.02 -8.93
C PRO A 38 -1.42 -4.00 -8.85
N ALA A 39 -1.01 -4.39 -7.64
CA ALA A 39 0.06 -5.38 -7.47
C ALA A 39 -0.37 -6.74 -8.10
N PRO A 40 0.30 -7.24 -9.15
CA PRO A 40 -0.29 -8.23 -10.06
C PRO A 40 -0.26 -9.69 -9.56
N PHE A 41 0.48 -9.99 -8.48
CA PHE A 41 0.72 -11.35 -8.00
C PHE A 41 0.01 -11.69 -6.69
N LEU A 42 -0.79 -10.79 -6.14
CA LEU A 42 -1.50 -11.02 -4.89
C LEU A 42 -2.66 -12.00 -5.10
N SER A 43 -2.80 -12.98 -4.21
CA SER A 43 -4.07 -13.71 -4.09
C SER A 43 -5.16 -12.77 -3.57
N GLN A 44 -6.43 -13.15 -3.74
CA GLN A 44 -7.54 -12.36 -3.21
C GLN A 44 -7.44 -12.24 -1.69
N GLU A 45 -7.10 -13.32 -0.99
CA GLU A 45 -6.95 -13.35 0.46
C GLU A 45 -5.83 -12.41 0.95
N GLN A 46 -4.70 -12.39 0.23
CA GLN A 46 -3.61 -11.46 0.54
C GLN A 46 -4.04 -10.01 0.34
N ASN A 47 -4.75 -9.73 -0.76
CA ASN A 47 -5.26 -8.40 -1.06
C ASN A 47 -6.24 -7.92 0.04
N ASP A 48 -7.19 -8.78 0.43
CA ASP A 48 -8.15 -8.49 1.50
C ASP A 48 -7.45 -8.23 2.85
N GLN A 49 -6.42 -9.03 3.16
CA GLN A 49 -5.63 -8.86 4.38
C GLN A 49 -4.86 -7.52 4.39
N LEU A 50 -4.23 -7.15 3.27
CA LEU A 50 -3.54 -5.85 3.14
C LEU A 50 -4.54 -4.70 3.31
N TYR A 51 -5.71 -4.79 2.68
CA TYR A 51 -6.75 -3.75 2.79
C TYR A 51 -7.25 -3.59 4.23
N ALA A 52 -7.51 -4.71 4.91
CA ALA A 52 -7.97 -4.70 6.30
C ALA A 52 -6.89 -4.14 7.24
N ALA A 53 -5.62 -4.57 7.08
CA ALA A 53 -4.51 -4.11 7.89
C ALA A 53 -4.26 -2.61 7.72
N SER A 54 -4.22 -2.11 6.48
CA SER A 54 -4.00 -0.68 6.21
C SER A 54 -5.10 0.20 6.80
N LYS A 55 -6.37 -0.22 6.67
CA LYS A 55 -7.49 0.49 7.32
C LYS A 55 -7.36 0.50 8.83
N ALA A 56 -7.00 -0.62 9.44
CA ALA A 56 -6.84 -0.72 10.89
C ALA A 56 -5.71 0.20 11.40
N ILE A 57 -4.54 0.16 10.75
CA ILE A 57 -3.38 0.99 11.10
C ILE A 57 -3.72 2.48 11.04
N LEU A 58 -4.32 2.94 9.94
CA LEU A 58 -4.62 4.37 9.77
C LEU A 58 -5.75 4.85 10.68
N LYS A 59 -6.75 4.01 10.95
CA LYS A 59 -7.81 4.34 11.92
C LYS A 59 -7.25 4.46 13.33
N GLU A 60 -6.43 3.50 13.76
CA GLU A 60 -5.80 3.53 15.10
C GLU A 60 -4.91 4.76 15.27
N ALA A 61 -4.21 5.16 14.21
CA ALA A 61 -3.37 6.35 14.21
C ALA A 61 -4.15 7.69 14.15
N GLY A 62 -5.47 7.67 13.93
CA GLY A 62 -6.25 8.89 13.67
C GLY A 62 -5.77 9.66 12.44
N TYR A 63 -5.31 8.95 11.40
CA TYR A 63 -4.69 9.54 10.23
C TYR A 63 -5.68 10.37 9.40
N VAL A 64 -5.20 11.47 8.80
CA VAL A 64 -5.98 12.34 7.90
C VAL A 64 -5.12 12.70 6.69
N GLY A 65 -5.69 12.59 5.50
CA GLY A 65 -5.03 12.86 4.22
C GLY A 65 -4.62 11.59 3.47
N ALA A 66 -3.67 11.73 2.54
CA ALA A 66 -3.13 10.63 1.76
C ALA A 66 -1.91 10.01 2.45
N GLY A 67 -1.81 8.69 2.42
CA GLY A 67 -0.66 7.97 2.97
C GLY A 67 -0.53 6.59 2.34
N THR A 68 0.66 6.01 2.48
CA THR A 68 0.95 4.66 1.99
C THR A 68 1.35 3.77 3.16
N VAL A 69 0.76 2.58 3.25
CA VAL A 69 1.17 1.54 4.19
C VAL A 69 1.99 0.50 3.42
N GLU A 70 3.22 0.25 3.87
CA GLU A 70 4.18 -0.63 3.19
C GLU A 70 4.31 -1.97 3.90
N PHE A 71 4.47 -3.03 3.11
CA PHE A 71 4.54 -4.42 3.55
C PHE A 71 5.60 -5.21 2.78
N LEU A 72 6.07 -6.29 3.41
CA LEU A 72 6.78 -7.37 2.73
C LEU A 72 5.88 -8.60 2.63
N VAL A 73 5.77 -9.16 1.43
CA VAL A 73 5.15 -10.46 1.19
C VAL A 73 6.25 -11.49 0.96
N GLY A 74 6.36 -12.46 1.88
CA GLY A 74 7.29 -13.58 1.81
C GLY A 74 6.96 -14.55 0.68
N ASN A 75 7.92 -15.39 0.30
CA ASN A 75 7.70 -16.42 -0.72
C ASN A 75 6.71 -17.52 -0.25
N ASP A 76 6.55 -17.66 1.06
CA ASP A 76 5.57 -18.50 1.76
C ASP A 76 4.18 -17.82 1.89
N GLY A 77 4.03 -16.60 1.39
CA GLY A 77 2.81 -15.81 1.49
C GLY A 77 2.67 -15.00 2.78
N THR A 78 3.62 -15.09 3.72
CA THR A 78 3.59 -14.33 4.97
C THR A 78 3.64 -12.82 4.69
N ILE A 79 2.70 -12.07 5.25
CA ILE A 79 2.62 -10.61 5.14
C ILE A 79 3.16 -9.96 6.42
N SER A 80 4.16 -9.09 6.27
CA SER A 80 4.76 -8.34 7.37
C SER A 80 4.65 -6.84 7.11
N PHE A 81 4.16 -6.09 8.10
CA PHE A 81 4.19 -4.62 8.07
C PHE A 81 5.62 -4.09 8.11
N LEU A 82 5.91 -3.03 7.34
CA LEU A 82 7.18 -2.31 7.37
C LEU A 82 7.02 -0.94 8.04
N GLU A 83 6.30 -0.03 7.38
CA GLU A 83 6.16 1.35 7.81
C GLU A 83 4.91 2.00 7.19
N VAL A 84 4.64 3.24 7.61
CA VAL A 84 3.68 4.13 6.96
C VAL A 84 4.42 5.34 6.43
N ASN A 85 4.33 5.59 5.12
CA ASN A 85 4.73 6.86 4.53
C ASN A 85 3.58 7.86 4.70
N THR A 86 3.72 8.77 5.67
CA THR A 86 2.71 9.79 6.04
C THR A 86 2.71 11.00 5.10
N ARG A 87 2.84 10.73 3.80
CA ARG A 87 2.91 11.71 2.72
C ARG A 87 2.54 11.03 1.40
N LEU A 88 2.24 11.83 0.39
CA LEU A 88 2.13 11.32 -0.98
C LEU A 88 3.49 10.79 -1.45
N GLN A 89 3.47 9.71 -2.23
CA GLN A 89 4.65 9.06 -2.77
C GLN A 89 4.85 9.40 -4.25
N VAL A 90 6.06 9.17 -4.78
CA VAL A 90 6.41 9.55 -6.15
C VAL A 90 5.61 8.72 -7.15
N GLU A 91 5.36 7.47 -6.81
CA GLU A 91 4.64 6.45 -7.53
C GLU A 91 3.11 6.52 -7.40
N HIS A 92 2.54 7.58 -6.81
CA HIS A 92 1.08 7.75 -6.79
C HIS A 92 0.40 7.77 -8.18
N PRO A 93 1.03 8.24 -9.29
CA PRO A 93 0.33 8.33 -10.58
C PRO A 93 -0.09 6.98 -11.14
N VAL A 94 0.61 5.87 -10.83
CA VAL A 94 0.16 4.55 -11.29
C VAL A 94 -1.12 4.10 -10.58
N THR A 95 -1.36 4.57 -9.34
CA THR A 95 -2.66 4.37 -8.68
C THR A 95 -3.74 5.22 -9.33
N GLU A 96 -3.46 6.50 -9.60
CA GLU A 96 -4.41 7.40 -10.27
C GLU A 96 -4.83 6.87 -11.65
N GLU A 97 -3.88 6.40 -12.46
CA GLU A 97 -4.15 5.88 -13.81
C GLU A 97 -5.16 4.72 -13.82
N VAL A 98 -5.13 3.85 -12.79
CA VAL A 98 -6.03 2.68 -12.72
C VAL A 98 -7.33 2.97 -11.96
N THR A 99 -7.44 4.10 -11.26
CA THR A 99 -8.64 4.43 -10.47
C THR A 99 -9.41 5.67 -10.94
N GLY A 100 -8.83 6.47 -11.84
CA GLY A 100 -9.35 7.80 -12.23
C GLY A 100 -9.12 8.85 -11.15
#